data_AF-A0A7R9M5A1-F1
#
_entry.id   AF-A0A7R9M5A1-F1
#
_cell.length_a   1.000
_cell.length_b   1.000
_cell.length_c   1.000
_cell.angle_alpha   90.00
_cell.angle_beta   90.00
_cell.angle_gamma   90.00
#
_symmetry.space_group_name_H-M   'P 1'
#
loop_
_entity.id
_entity.type
_entity.pdbx_description
1 polymer ?
#
loop_
_entity_poly.entity_id
_entity_poly.type
_entity_poly.pdbx_seq_one_letter_code
_entity_poly.pdbx_strand_id
1 'polypeptide(L)'
;MNPVKHENIYNVLFNELSQIGTGGFGTVFKARHKFDDEIYAVKRIEIMDISDEHQAKMCNELKSLVKVRSEYVVQYYNSWSDGTHLYIQMEYCSQSLRNILQIKPQVFGRQLGDPMNAYEYFISCEIFRELLQCVQYLHELSPQIIHRDLKPENILISYDPKQSIR
;
A
#
# COMPACT_ATOMS: atom_id res chain seq x y z
N MET A 1 -11.97 40.23 -5.16
CA MET A 1 -10.82 39.62 -4.45
C MET A 1 -10.56 38.28 -5.11
N ASN A 2 -9.36 38.04 -5.66
CA ASN A 2 -9.00 36.71 -6.15
C ASN A 2 -8.86 35.79 -4.93
N PRO A 3 -9.49 34.61 -4.90
CA PRO A 3 -9.26 33.66 -3.83
C PRO A 3 -7.77 33.28 -3.86
N VAL A 4 -7.09 33.45 -2.74
CA VAL A 4 -5.76 32.88 -2.54
C VAL A 4 -5.93 31.38 -2.76
N LYS A 5 -5.37 30.84 -3.86
CA LYS A 5 -5.29 29.39 -4.04
C LYS A 5 -4.39 28.89 -2.92
N HIS A 6 -4.98 28.36 -1.85
CA HIS A 6 -4.23 27.61 -0.86
C HIS A 6 -3.50 26.50 -1.63
N GLU A 7 -2.17 26.58 -1.60
CA GLU A 7 -1.33 25.62 -2.29
C GLU A 7 -1.59 24.25 -1.66
N ASN A 8 -1.95 23.27 -2.49
CA ASN A 8 -2.28 21.93 -2.03
C ASN A 8 -1.06 21.33 -1.30
N ILE A 9 -1.23 20.96 -0.02
CA ILE A 9 -0.17 20.40 0.84
C ILE A 9 0.58 19.26 0.13
N TYR A 10 -0.13 18.41 -0.63
CA TYR A 10 0.49 17.35 -1.41
C TYR A 10 1.52 17.89 -2.40
N ASN A 11 1.17 18.93 -3.16
CA ASN A 11 2.07 19.56 -4.14
C ASN A 11 3.24 20.30 -3.47
N VAL A 12 3.07 20.76 -2.23
CA VAL A 12 4.15 21.37 -1.44
C VAL A 12 5.13 20.30 -0.97
N LEU A 13 4.63 19.18 -0.45
CA LEU A 13 5.44 18.13 0.18
C LEU A 13 6.02 17.10 -0.79
N PHE A 14 5.40 16.88 -1.95
CA PHE A 14 5.73 15.76 -2.83
C PHE A 14 5.98 16.17 -4.29
N ASN A 15 6.91 15.47 -4.93
CA ASN A 15 7.04 15.38 -6.37
C ASN A 15 6.37 14.09 -6.83
N GLU A 16 5.19 14.18 -7.45
CA GLU A 16 4.50 13.04 -8.04
C GLU A 16 5.31 12.46 -9.22
N LEU A 17 5.52 11.15 -9.23
CA LEU A 17 6.34 10.48 -10.26
C LEU A 17 5.47 9.71 -11.25
N SER A 18 4.54 8.90 -10.76
CA SER A 18 3.67 8.07 -11.60
C SER A 18 2.46 7.57 -10.83
N GLN A 19 1.32 7.42 -11.50
CA GLN A 19 0.20 6.65 -10.98
C GLN A 19 0.55 5.15 -10.96
N ILE A 20 0.32 4.48 -9.83
CA ILE A 20 0.67 3.05 -9.65
C ILE A 20 -0.54 2.15 -9.39
N GLY A 21 -1.71 2.72 -9.13
CA GLY A 21 -2.93 1.94 -8.97
C GLY A 21 -4.18 2.80 -8.93
N THR A 22 -5.31 2.20 -9.28
CA THR A 22 -6.64 2.79 -9.17
C THR A 22 -7.58 1.72 -8.64
N GLY A 23 -8.35 2.05 -7.61
CA GLY A 23 -9.35 1.15 -7.03
C GLY A 23 -10.63 1.91 -6.66
N GLY A 24 -11.63 1.19 -6.14
CA GLY A 24 -12.92 1.79 -5.77
C GLY A 24 -12.86 2.87 -4.69
N PHE A 25 -11.73 2.97 -3.99
CA PHE A 25 -11.50 3.92 -2.90
C PHE A 25 -10.49 5.02 -3.28
N GLY A 26 -10.21 5.23 -4.57
CA GLY A 26 -9.32 6.28 -5.04
C GLY A 26 -8.09 5.80 -5.82
N THR A 27 -7.16 6.72 -6.04
CA THR A 27 -5.98 6.53 -6.90
C THR A 27 -4.70 6.58 -6.08
N VAL A 28 -3.75 5.71 -6.38
CA VAL A 28 -2.45 5.63 -5.68
C VAL A 28 -1.35 6.13 -6.60
N PHE A 29 -0.54 7.05 -6.09
CA PHE A 29 0.59 7.65 -6.78
C PHE A 29 1.91 7.26 -6.10
N LYS A 30 2.92 6.94 -6.90
CA LYS A 30 4.31 6.94 -6.47
C LYS A 30 4.78 8.39 -6.45
N ALA A 31 5.29 8.83 -5.31
CA ALA A 31 5.75 10.20 -5.15
C ALA A 31 7.05 10.24 -4.32
N ARG A 32 7.91 11.20 -4.63
CA ARG A 32 9.14 11.48 -3.87
C ARG A 32 8.84 12.62 -2.91
N HIS A 33 9.07 12.42 -1.62
CA HIS A 33 8.89 13.49 -0.65
C HIS A 33 10.06 14.48 -0.74
N LYS A 34 9.75 15.77 -0.77
CA LYS A 34 10.73 16.82 -1.13
C LYS A 34 11.77 17.11 -0.04
N PHE A 35 11.53 16.67 1.20
CA PHE A 35 12.39 16.99 2.33
C PHE A 35 13.33 15.86 2.74
N ASP A 36 12.88 14.61 2.71
CA ASP A 36 13.71 13.43 3.03
C ASP A 36 14.23 12.70 1.78
N ASP A 37 13.76 13.08 0.59
CA ASP A 37 14.09 12.45 -0.70
C ASP A 37 13.65 10.98 -0.82
N GLU A 38 12.83 10.47 0.10
CA GLU A 38 12.35 9.09 0.09
C GLU A 38 11.14 8.91 -0.82
N ILE A 39 10.94 7.67 -1.29
CA ILE A 39 9.84 7.28 -2.17
C ILE A 39 8.68 6.72 -1.35
N TYR A 40 7.48 7.26 -1.59
CA TYR A 40 6.24 6.86 -0.93
C TYR A 40 5.15 6.48 -1.94
N ALA A 41 4.20 5.68 -1.47
CA ALA A 41 2.90 5.54 -2.10
C ALA A 41 1.91 6.50 -1.41
N VAL A 42 1.30 7.39 -2.18
CA VAL A 42 0.28 8.31 -1.68
C VAL A 42 -1.07 7.97 -2.31
N LYS A 43 -2.00 7.47 -1.49
CA LYS A 43 -3.38 7.21 -1.91
C LYS A 43 -4.20 8.50 -1.77
N ARG A 44 -4.77 8.94 -2.89
CA ARG A 44 -5.66 10.10 -3.00
C ARG A 44 -7.10 9.61 -3.16
N ILE A 45 -7.94 9.98 -2.20
CA ILE A 45 -9.36 9.60 -2.13
C ILE A 45 -10.18 10.88 -2.24
N GLU A 46 -11.11 10.95 -3.19
CA GLU A 46 -12.06 12.05 -3.29
C GLU A 46 -13.07 11.96 -2.13
N ILE A 47 -13.24 13.08 -1.42
CA ILE A 47 -14.09 13.18 -0.24
C ILE A 47 -15.14 14.30 -0.36
N MET A 48 -15.29 14.87 -1.56
CA MET A 48 -16.37 15.81 -1.84
C MET A 48 -17.70 15.03 -1.80
N ASP A 49 -18.71 15.61 -1.14
CA ASP A 49 -20.07 15.07 -1.07
C ASP A 49 -20.25 13.68 -0.40
N ILE A 50 -19.27 13.19 0.38
CA ILE A 50 -19.50 12.01 1.24
C ILE A 50 -20.31 12.37 2.49
N SER A 51 -21.27 11.50 2.82
CA SER A 51 -22.06 11.61 4.04
C SER A 51 -21.21 11.46 5.31
N ASP A 52 -21.68 12.05 6.41
CA ASP A 52 -21.05 11.92 7.74
C ASP A 52 -20.78 10.45 8.14
N GLU A 53 -21.67 9.53 7.73
CA GLU A 53 -21.51 8.10 7.97
C GLU A 53 -20.30 7.52 7.22
N HIS A 54 -20.10 7.90 5.95
CA HIS A 54 -18.94 7.50 5.17
C HIS A 54 -17.64 8.08 5.74
N GLN A 55 -17.66 9.35 6.17
CA GLN A 55 -16.53 9.97 6.83
C GLN A 55 -16.16 9.24 8.13
N ALA A 56 -17.15 8.84 8.93
CA ALA A 56 -16.93 8.08 10.16
C ALA A 56 -16.30 6.70 9.90
N LYS A 57 -16.76 5.99 8.85
CA LYS A 57 -16.17 4.72 8.40
C LYS A 57 -14.71 4.89 7.97
N MET A 58 -14.43 5.88 7.12
CA MET A 58 -13.06 6.20 6.69
C MET A 58 -12.14 6.54 7.88
N CYS A 59 -12.63 7.34 8.84
CA CYS A 59 -11.88 7.65 10.06
C CYS A 59 -11.57 6.40 10.89
N ASN A 60 -12.49 5.45 10.99
CA ASN A 60 -12.27 4.21 11.73
C ASN A 60 -11.27 3.28 11.03
N GLU A 61 -11.29 3.22 9.70
CA GLU A 61 -10.27 2.50 8.92
C GLU A 61 -8.89 3.12 9.10
N LEU A 62 -8.78 4.46 9.01
CA LEU A 62 -7.52 5.17 9.26
C LEU A 62 -6.98 4.92 10.67
N LYS A 63 -7.85 4.94 11.71
CA LYS A 63 -7.45 4.65 13.09
C LYS A 63 -6.87 3.25 13.24
N SER A 64 -7.32 2.30 12.44
CA SER A 64 -6.79 0.93 12.45
C SER A 64 -5.40 0.91 11.83
N LEU A 65 -5.20 1.62 10.71
CA LEU A 65 -3.89 1.75 10.05
C LEU A 65 -2.83 2.43 10.94
N VAL A 66 -3.20 3.47 11.68
CA VAL A 66 -2.25 4.19 12.57
C VAL A 66 -1.65 3.29 13.66
N LYS A 67 -2.40 2.29 14.12
CA LYS A 67 -1.99 1.40 15.21
C LYS A 67 -1.09 0.25 14.75
N VAL A 68 -0.99 0.01 13.45
CA VAL A 68 -0.27 -1.12 12.88
C VAL A 68 1.17 -0.71 12.55
N ARG A 69 2.12 -1.43 13.14
CA ARG A 69 3.56 -1.32 12.87
C ARG A 69 4.17 -2.72 12.92
N SER A 70 4.43 -3.27 11.75
CA SER A 70 5.01 -4.58 11.55
C SER A 70 5.77 -4.58 10.23
N GLU A 71 6.87 -5.33 10.16
CA GLU A 71 7.61 -5.52 8.90
C GLU A 71 6.81 -6.28 7.84
N TYR A 72 5.76 -7.00 8.25
CA TYR A 72 4.89 -7.76 7.36
C TYR A 72 3.61 -6.99 6.96
N VAL A 73 3.47 -5.72 7.35
CA VAL A 73 2.33 -4.86 6.97
C VAL A 73 2.85 -3.55 6.40
N VAL A 74 2.31 -3.15 5.24
CA VAL A 74 2.63 -1.88 4.58
C VAL A 74 2.55 -0.72 5.59
N GLN A 75 3.68 -0.04 5.79
CA GLN A 75 3.76 0.97 6.84
C GLN A 75 2.94 2.21 6.48
N TYR A 76 1.99 2.57 7.36
CA TYR A 76 1.34 3.89 7.35
C TYR A 76 2.29 4.94 7.93
N TYR A 77 2.44 6.09 7.27
CA TYR A 77 3.25 7.21 7.77
C TYR A 77 2.38 8.37 8.24
N ASN A 78 1.50 8.88 7.38
CA ASN A 78 0.71 10.07 7.67
C ASN A 78 -0.57 10.15 6.82
N SER A 79 -1.50 11.02 7.20
CA SER A 79 -2.65 11.40 6.37
C SER A 79 -3.07 12.84 6.59
N TRP A 80 -3.61 13.47 5.56
CA TRP A 80 -4.14 14.84 5.62
C TRP A 80 -5.26 15.03 4.60
N SER A 81 -6.04 16.09 4.76
CA SER A 81 -7.11 16.47 3.84
C SER A 81 -6.92 17.89 3.34
N ASP A 82 -7.28 18.14 2.08
CA ASP A 82 -7.36 19.49 1.49
C ASP A 82 -8.81 20.01 1.38
N GLY A 83 -9.77 19.32 2.01
CA GLY A 83 -11.21 19.60 1.93
C GLY A 83 -11.92 18.93 0.76
N THR A 84 -11.19 18.54 -0.29
CA THR A 84 -11.74 17.82 -1.46
C THR A 84 -11.21 16.40 -1.56
N HIS A 85 -10.01 16.17 -1.07
CA HIS A 85 -9.33 14.88 -1.08
C HIS A 85 -8.72 14.55 0.28
N LEU A 86 -8.79 13.27 0.65
CA LEU A 86 -7.96 12.66 1.69
C LEU A 86 -6.72 12.04 1.03
N TYR A 87 -5.57 12.32 1.61
CA TYR A 87 -4.28 11.75 1.23
C TYR A 87 -3.78 10.83 2.33
N ILE A 88 -3.30 9.64 1.96
CA ILE A 88 -2.71 8.66 2.87
C ILE A 88 -1.31 8.34 2.36
N GLN A 89 -0.29 8.73 3.11
CA GLN A 89 1.11 8.42 2.84
C GLN A 89 1.47 7.07 3.46
N MET A 90 1.99 6.18 2.62
CA MET A 90 2.34 4.80 2.94
C MET A 90 3.70 4.45 2.36
N GLU A 91 4.29 3.37 2.87
CA GLU A 91 5.43 2.70 2.26
C GLU A 91 5.15 2.42 0.77
N TYR A 92 6.17 2.67 -0.07
CA TYR A 92 6.12 2.29 -1.46
C TYR A 92 6.56 0.84 -1.64
N CYS A 93 5.64 -0.02 -2.07
CA CYS A 93 5.98 -1.36 -2.53
C CYS A 93 6.09 -1.40 -4.06
N SER A 94 7.11 -2.09 -4.56
CA SER A 94 7.47 -2.08 -5.98
C SER A 94 6.54 -2.92 -6.86
N GLN A 95 5.97 -4.00 -6.32
CA GLN A 95 5.09 -4.94 -7.03
C GLN A 95 4.01 -5.52 -6.12
N SER A 96 2.95 -6.06 -6.73
CA SER A 96 2.01 -6.97 -6.07
C SER A 96 2.31 -8.42 -6.43
N LEU A 97 1.90 -9.35 -5.58
CA LEU A 97 2.03 -10.78 -5.85
C LEU A 97 1.31 -11.16 -7.16
N ARG A 98 0.15 -10.55 -7.44
CA ARG A 98 -0.56 -10.74 -8.72
C ARG A 98 0.34 -10.48 -9.92
N ASN A 99 1.03 -9.35 -9.93
CA ASN A 99 1.88 -8.99 -11.06
C ASN A 99 3.06 -9.97 -11.18
N ILE A 100 3.65 -10.39 -10.07
CA ILE A 100 4.71 -11.42 -10.07
C ILE A 100 4.21 -12.74 -10.66
N LEU A 101 3.01 -13.17 -10.28
CA LEU A 101 2.40 -14.39 -10.82
C LEU A 101 2.09 -14.28 -12.31
N GLN A 102 1.80 -13.08 -12.82
CA GLN A 102 1.54 -12.84 -14.24
C GLN A 102 2.82 -12.81 -15.10
N ILE A 103 3.94 -12.35 -14.56
CA ILE A 103 5.23 -12.34 -15.29
C ILE A 103 5.94 -13.69 -15.24
N LYS A 104 5.60 -14.58 -14.29
CA LYS A 104 6.24 -15.92 -14.15
C LYS A 104 6.36 -16.69 -15.47
N PRO A 105 5.30 -16.80 -16.31
CA PRO A 105 5.41 -17.52 -17.57
C PRO A 105 6.42 -16.91 -18.56
N GLN A 106 6.59 -15.59 -18.52
CA GLN A 106 7.46 -14.83 -19.42
C GLN A 106 8.93 -14.87 -18.97
N VAL A 107 9.16 -14.81 -17.65
CA VAL A 107 10.50 -14.76 -17.06
C VAL A 107 11.14 -16.15 -16.98
N PHE A 108 10.34 -17.17 -16.64
CA PHE A 108 10.84 -18.54 -16.44
C PHE A 108 10.59 -19.46 -17.63
N GLY A 109 9.87 -19.01 -18.67
CA GLY A 109 9.56 -19.79 -19.86
C GLY A 109 8.66 -21.00 -19.57
N ARG A 110 7.83 -20.91 -18.52
CA ARG A 110 7.00 -22.01 -18.01
C ARG A 110 5.52 -21.75 -18.23
N GLN A 111 4.80 -22.77 -18.66
CA GLN A 111 3.36 -22.67 -18.85
C GLN A 111 2.61 -22.89 -17.53
N LEU A 112 1.39 -22.39 -17.46
CA LEU A 112 0.49 -22.66 -16.34
C LEU A 112 0.25 -24.18 -16.26
N GLY A 113 0.68 -24.82 -15.17
CA GLY A 113 0.60 -26.27 -14.97
C GLY A 113 1.95 -26.98 -14.94
N ASP A 114 3.04 -26.30 -15.31
CA ASP A 114 4.39 -26.85 -15.13
C ASP A 114 4.70 -27.04 -13.63
N PRO A 115 5.35 -28.15 -13.25
CA PRO A 115 5.78 -28.34 -11.87
C PRO A 115 6.79 -27.26 -11.48
N MET A 116 6.51 -26.66 -10.32
CA MET A 116 7.33 -25.60 -9.75
C MET A 116 8.75 -26.12 -9.48
N ASN A 117 9.79 -25.38 -9.89
CA ASN A 117 11.16 -25.77 -9.51
C ASN A 117 11.43 -25.46 -8.02
N ALA A 118 12.54 -25.98 -7.51
CA ALA A 118 12.92 -25.81 -6.11
C ALA A 118 13.06 -24.32 -5.69
N TYR A 119 13.54 -23.45 -6.58
CA TYR A 119 13.67 -22.01 -6.30
C TYR A 119 12.31 -21.33 -6.20
N GLU A 120 11.42 -21.59 -7.15
CA GLU A 120 10.04 -21.08 -7.12
C GLU A 120 9.29 -21.58 -5.88
N TYR A 121 9.48 -22.86 -5.51
CA TYR A 121 8.91 -23.43 -4.30
C TYR A 121 9.42 -22.73 -3.04
N PHE A 122 10.73 -22.52 -2.95
CA PHE A 122 11.34 -21.80 -1.85
C PHE A 122 10.78 -20.37 -1.71
N ILE A 123 10.76 -19.59 -2.79
CA ILE A 123 10.20 -18.23 -2.79
C ILE A 123 8.71 -18.24 -2.41
N SER A 124 7.94 -19.20 -2.91
CA SER A 124 6.53 -19.35 -2.54
C SER A 124 6.34 -19.67 -1.05
N CYS A 125 7.21 -20.49 -0.46
CA CYS A 125 7.20 -20.75 0.98
C CYS A 125 7.53 -19.51 1.80
N GLU A 126 8.53 -18.71 1.39
CA GLU A 126 8.89 -17.47 2.10
C GLU A 126 7.74 -16.46 2.08
N ILE A 127 7.14 -16.21 0.91
CA ILE A 127 5.97 -15.32 0.79
C ILE A 127 4.82 -15.81 1.68
N PHE A 128 4.58 -17.13 1.71
CA PHE A 128 3.51 -17.69 2.52
C PHE A 128 3.80 -17.59 4.01
N ARG A 129 5.05 -17.79 4.44
CA ARG A 129 5.50 -17.61 5.83
C ARG A 129 5.27 -16.17 6.29
N GLU A 130 5.72 -15.18 5.51
CA GLU A 130 5.53 -13.76 5.81
C GLU A 130 4.04 -13.37 5.86
N LEU A 131 3.24 -13.91 4.94
CA LEU A 131 1.79 -13.71 4.97
C LEU A 131 1.16 -14.27 6.25
N LEU A 132 1.58 -15.45 6.71
CA LEU A 132 1.10 -16.01 7.97
C LEU A 132 1.52 -15.15 9.18
N GLN A 133 2.75 -14.63 9.19
CA GLN A 133 3.22 -13.73 10.24
C GLN A 133 2.45 -12.40 10.25
N CYS A 134 2.13 -11.85 9.07
CA CYS A 134 1.25 -10.69 8.92
C CYS A 134 -0.13 -10.96 9.54
N VAL A 135 -0.77 -12.07 9.17
CA VAL A 135 -2.11 -12.43 9.65
C VAL A 135 -2.09 -12.68 11.16
N GLN A 136 -1.09 -13.40 11.67
CA GLN A 136 -0.92 -13.63 13.10
C GLN A 136 -0.79 -12.30 13.85
N TYR A 137 0.10 -11.42 13.39
CA TYR A 137 0.29 -10.10 13.99
C TYR A 137 -1.02 -9.30 14.06
N LEU A 138 -1.78 -9.21 12.95
CA LEU A 138 -3.06 -8.50 12.93
C LEU A 138 -4.08 -9.12 13.90
N HIS A 139 -4.04 -10.45 14.06
CA HIS A 139 -4.93 -11.18 14.94
C HIS A 139 -4.58 -11.04 16.43
N GLU A 140 -3.33 -10.75 16.76
CA GLU A 140 -2.85 -10.55 18.14
C GLU A 140 -3.09 -9.12 18.66
N LEU A 141 -3.45 -8.17 17.79
CA LEU A 141 -3.79 -6.80 18.18
C LEU A 141 -5.05 -6.74 19.05
N SER A 142 -5.14 -5.70 19.87
CA SER A 142 -6.33 -5.40 20.68
C SER A 142 -6.83 -3.98 20.40
N PRO A 143 -8.00 -3.82 19.72
CA PRO A 143 -8.86 -4.88 19.21
C PRO A 143 -8.23 -5.64 18.05
N GLN A 144 -8.65 -6.90 17.88
CA GLN A 144 -8.24 -7.76 16.77
C GLN A 144 -8.58 -7.11 15.43
N ILE A 145 -7.64 -7.14 14.49
CA ILE A 145 -7.87 -6.68 13.12
C ILE A 145 -8.02 -7.90 12.21
N ILE A 146 -9.12 -7.95 11.44
CA ILE A 146 -9.33 -8.97 10.39
C ILE A 146 -9.18 -8.26 9.05
N HIS A 147 -8.25 -8.70 8.20
CA HIS A 147 -7.94 -8.02 6.93
C HIS A 147 -9.13 -8.02 5.94
N ARG A 148 -9.89 -9.12 5.85
CA ARG A 148 -11.10 -9.32 5.00
C ARG A 148 -10.93 -9.26 3.48
N ASP A 149 -9.84 -8.69 2.96
CA ASP A 149 -9.57 -8.61 1.51
C ASP A 149 -8.20 -9.21 1.14
N LEU A 150 -7.88 -10.40 1.68
CA LEU A 150 -6.62 -11.09 1.35
C LEU A 150 -6.71 -11.72 -0.05
N LYS A 151 -5.98 -11.13 -1.00
CA LYS A 151 -5.88 -11.56 -2.40
C LYS A 151 -4.53 -11.15 -2.99
N PRO A 152 -4.06 -11.76 -4.09
CA PRO A 152 -2.75 -11.46 -4.67
C PRO A 152 -2.50 -9.99 -5.03
N GLU A 153 -3.56 -9.21 -5.30
CA GLU A 153 -3.50 -7.76 -5.53
C GLU A 153 -3.04 -6.98 -4.29
N ASN A 154 -3.38 -7.46 -3.09
CA ASN A 154 -3.15 -6.78 -1.81
C ASN A 154 -1.93 -7.34 -1.05
N ILE A 155 -1.24 -8.34 -1.60
CA ILE A 155 0.06 -8.80 -1.09
C ILE A 155 1.12 -8.02 -1.86
N LEU A 156 1.72 -7.03 -1.20
CA LEU A 156 2.67 -6.12 -1.81
C LEU A 156 4.10 -6.50 -1.44
N ILE A 157 5.01 -6.30 -2.39
CA ILE A 157 6.42 -6.68 -2.28
C ILE A 157 7.25 -5.41 -2.38
N SER A 158 7.85 -5.08 -1.23
CA SER A 158 8.82 -4.01 -1.12
C SER A 158 10.20 -4.52 -1.52
N TYR A 159 10.99 -3.67 -2.18
CA TYR A 159 12.42 -3.89 -2.33
C TYR A 159 13.09 -2.77 -1.57
N ASP A 160 13.61 -3.08 -0.40
CA ASP A 160 14.42 -2.14 0.36
C ASP A 160 15.90 -2.52 0.20
N PRO A 161 16.65 -1.86 -0.70
CA PRO A 161 18.10 -2.09 -0.80
C PRO A 161 18.87 -1.62 0.44
N LYS A 162 18.25 -0.82 1.32
CA LYS A 162 18.81 -0.38 2.61
C LYS A 162 18.50 -1.39 3.73
N GLN A 163 17.58 -2.32 3.54
CA GLN A 163 17.37 -3.47 4.42
C GLN A 163 18.03 -4.70 3.81
N SER A 164 19.28 -4.92 4.20
CA SER A 164 19.92 -6.21 4.08
C SER A 164 19.13 -7.21 4.93
N ILE A 165 18.19 -7.93 4.30
CA ILE A 165 17.39 -9.01 4.91
C ILE A 165 16.44 -8.49 6.02
N ARG A 166 15.15 -8.40 5.69
CA ARG A 166 14.04 -8.58 6.65
C ARG A 166 13.06 -9.55 6.02
#